data_AF-A0A919NCF3-F1
#
_entry.id   AF-A0A919NCF3-F1
#
_cell.length_a   1.000
_cell.length_b   1.000
_cell.length_c   1.000
_cell.angle_alpha   90.00
_cell.angle_beta   90.00
_cell.angle_gamma   90.00
#
_symmetry.space_group_name_H-M   'P 1'
#
loop_
_entity.id
_entity.type
_entity.pdbx_description
1 polymer ?
#
loop_
_entity_poly.entity_id
_entity_poly.type
_entity_poly.pdbx_seq_one_letter_code
_entity_poly.pdbx_strand_id
1 'polypeptide(L)'
;MTTRDPRWTDEDRDWMLALAVYRSWLCPKCGGLLEECTSHADTGPTFQVSKIRCRRTDALITEQEANTLPNPEALLWAWAAQARM
;
A
#
# COMPACT_ATOMS: atom_id res chain seq x y z
N MET A 1 41.91 -8.83 -22.26
CA MET A 1 40.99 -9.49 -21.31
C MET A 1 39.60 -9.41 -21.92
N THR A 2 38.99 -10.55 -22.29
CA THR A 2 37.63 -10.57 -22.83
C THR A 2 36.66 -10.93 -21.71
N THR A 3 35.78 -10.00 -21.36
CA THR A 3 34.72 -10.22 -20.39
C THR A 3 33.62 -11.08 -21.03
N ARG A 4 33.29 -12.21 -20.42
CA ARG A 4 32.11 -13.00 -20.79
C ARG A 4 30.92 -12.48 -20.01
N ASP A 5 29.79 -12.33 -20.70
CA ASP A 5 28.52 -12.05 -20.02
C ASP A 5 28.12 -13.24 -19.13
N PRO A 6 27.54 -12.96 -17.95
CA PRO A 6 27.01 -14.01 -17.09
C PRO A 6 25.88 -14.74 -17.81
N ARG A 7 25.98 -16.07 -17.85
CA ARG A 7 24.95 -16.94 -18.43
C ARG A 7 23.81 -17.09 -17.44
N TRP A 8 22.59 -16.78 -17.88
CA TRP A 8 21.38 -17.09 -17.13
C TRP A 8 21.12 -18.59 -17.12
N THR A 9 20.93 -19.13 -15.92
CA THR A 9 20.54 -20.51 -15.66
C THR A 9 19.04 -20.60 -15.43
N ASP A 10 18.52 -21.83 -15.40
CA ASP A 10 17.12 -22.06 -15.01
C ASP A 10 16.84 -21.64 -13.55
N GLU A 11 17.83 -21.78 -12.67
CA GLU A 11 17.74 -21.32 -11.28
C GLU A 11 17.58 -19.80 -11.19
N ASP A 12 18.32 -19.04 -12.00
CA ASP A 12 18.18 -17.58 -12.06
C ASP A 12 16.77 -17.16 -12.50
N ARG A 13 16.18 -17.90 -13.46
CA ARG A 13 14.80 -17.68 -13.89
C ARG A 13 13.82 -17.93 -12.76
N ASP A 14 13.97 -19.02 -12.04
CA ASP A 14 13.08 -19.40 -10.95
C ASP A 14 13.13 -18.37 -9.81
N TRP A 15 14.31 -17.84 -9.50
CA TRP A 15 14.46 -16.72 -8.57
C TRP A 15 13.73 -15.46 -9.02
N MET A 16 13.79 -15.11 -10.31
CA MET A 16 13.07 -13.94 -10.82
C MET A 16 11.56 -14.11 -10.79
N LEU A 17 11.05 -15.32 -11.07
CA LEU A 17 9.64 -15.62 -10.96
C LEU A 17 9.17 -15.54 -9.50
N ALA A 18 9.92 -16.12 -8.56
CA ALA A 18 9.63 -16.04 -7.14
C ALA A 18 9.60 -14.57 -6.65
N LEU A 19 10.57 -13.76 -7.09
CA LEU A 19 10.62 -12.34 -6.78
C LEU A 19 9.43 -11.57 -7.37
N ALA A 20 9.01 -11.90 -8.59
CA ALA A 20 7.85 -11.29 -9.23
C ALA A 20 6.55 -11.61 -8.46
N VAL A 21 6.37 -12.87 -8.06
CA VAL A 21 5.21 -13.29 -7.25
C VAL A 21 5.22 -12.56 -5.90
N TYR A 22 6.35 -12.53 -5.20
CA TYR A 22 6.46 -11.80 -3.94
C TYR A 22 6.12 -10.31 -4.09
N ARG A 23 6.68 -9.65 -5.10
CA ARG A 23 6.41 -8.22 -5.37
C ARG A 23 4.95 -7.96 -5.74
N SER A 24 4.26 -8.93 -6.35
CA SER A 24 2.83 -8.79 -6.68
C SER A 24 1.94 -8.65 -5.44
N TRP A 25 2.38 -9.15 -4.29
CA TRP A 25 1.67 -9.02 -3.02
C TRP A 25 1.98 -7.70 -2.29
N LEU A 26 2.93 -6.92 -2.78
CA LEU A 26 3.33 -5.66 -2.16
C LEU A 26 2.72 -4.46 -2.88
N CYS A 27 2.37 -3.44 -2.12
CA CYS A 27 1.97 -2.15 -2.64
C CYS A 27 3.18 -1.47 -3.31
N PRO A 28 3.09 -1.08 -4.60
CA PRO A 28 4.21 -0.47 -5.32
C PRO A 28 4.58 0.93 -4.80
N LYS A 29 3.70 1.55 -4.00
CA LYS A 29 3.93 2.89 -3.43
C LYS A 29 4.67 2.84 -2.08
N CYS A 30 4.20 2.01 -1.15
CA CYS A 30 4.68 2.01 0.23
C CYS A 30 5.42 0.72 0.64
N GLY A 31 5.40 -0.32 -0.20
CA GLY A 31 6.02 -1.62 0.09
C GLY A 31 5.30 -2.48 1.14
N GLY A 32 4.17 -2.03 1.70
CA GLY A 32 3.32 -2.84 2.59
C GLY A 32 2.50 -3.89 1.82
N LEU A 33 1.75 -4.74 2.52
CA LEU A 33 0.88 -5.73 1.88
C LEU A 33 -0.19 -5.03 1.04
N LEU A 34 -0.34 -5.48 -0.20
CA LEU A 34 -1.28 -4.91 -1.16
C LEU A 34 -2.72 -5.05 -0.65
N GLU A 35 -3.06 -6.20 -0.08
CA GLU A 35 -4.38 -6.46 0.50
C GLU A 35 -4.72 -5.46 1.59
N GLU A 36 -3.80 -5.14 2.52
CA GLU A 36 -4.06 -4.11 3.54
C GLU A 36 -4.28 -2.73 2.91
N CYS A 37 -3.48 -2.39 1.90
CA CYS A 37 -3.53 -1.08 1.25
C CYS A 37 -4.79 -0.87 0.39
N THR A 38 -5.42 -1.94 -0.09
CA THR A 38 -6.60 -1.90 -0.98
C THR A 38 -7.86 -2.50 -0.35
N SER A 39 -7.77 -3.12 0.84
CA SER A 39 -8.87 -3.82 1.50
C SER A 39 -10.11 -2.94 1.69
N HIS A 40 -11.28 -3.55 1.50
CA HIS A 40 -12.59 -2.89 1.61
C HIS A 40 -13.30 -3.14 2.95
N ALA A 41 -12.64 -3.81 3.90
CA ALA A 41 -13.25 -4.28 5.15
C ALA A 41 -14.02 -3.18 5.91
N ASP A 42 -13.48 -1.96 5.96
CA ASP A 42 -14.08 -0.85 6.71
C ASP A 42 -15.08 0.00 5.91
N THR A 43 -15.08 -0.09 4.57
CA THR A 43 -15.87 0.79 3.67
C THR A 43 -17.13 0.13 3.07
N GLY A 44 -17.32 -1.18 3.24
CA GLY A 44 -18.47 -1.92 2.73
C GLY A 44 -18.45 -2.21 1.22
N PRO A 45 -19.39 -3.05 0.73
CA PRO A 45 -19.40 -3.58 -0.65
C PRO A 45 -19.79 -2.56 -1.74
N THR A 46 -20.25 -1.36 -1.36
CA THR A 46 -20.70 -0.32 -2.28
C THR A 46 -19.57 0.61 -2.76
N PHE A 47 -18.36 0.48 -2.20
CA PHE A 47 -17.24 1.33 -2.57
C PHE A 47 -16.68 0.96 -3.95
N GLN A 48 -17.00 1.75 -4.97
CA GLN A 48 -16.39 1.64 -6.29
C GLN A 48 -15.09 2.44 -6.34
N VAL A 49 -13.97 1.73 -6.46
CA VAL A 49 -12.65 2.33 -6.63
C VAL A 49 -12.57 3.00 -8.01
N SER A 50 -12.65 4.33 -8.07
CA SER A 50 -12.36 5.07 -9.32
C SER A 50 -10.85 5.18 -9.59
N LYS A 51 -10.00 4.98 -8.57
CA LYS A 51 -8.53 4.99 -8.64
C LYS A 51 -7.92 4.10 -7.54
N ILE A 52 -7.02 3.19 -7.90
CA ILE A 52 -6.24 2.41 -6.93
C ILE A 52 -5.39 3.39 -6.11
N ARG A 53 -5.67 3.50 -4.82
CA ARG A 53 -4.94 4.36 -3.87
C ARG A 53 -4.37 3.52 -2.74
N CYS A 54 -3.22 3.94 -2.21
CA CYS A 54 -2.59 3.31 -1.07
C CYS A 54 -3.18 3.88 0.22
N ARG A 55 -4.13 3.18 0.82
CA ARG A 55 -4.80 3.64 2.06
C ARG A 55 -3.83 3.86 3.21
N ARG A 56 -2.75 3.09 3.30
CA ARG A 56 -1.70 3.28 4.31
C ARG A 56 -1.00 4.63 4.19
N THR A 57 -0.71 5.07 2.96
CA THR A 57 -0.11 6.40 2.76
C THR A 57 -1.11 7.51 3.05
N ASP A 58 -2.37 7.31 2.67
CA ASP A 58 -3.43 8.29 2.95
C ASP A 58 -3.62 8.45 4.47
N ALA A 59 -3.62 7.35 5.23
CA ALA A 59 -3.69 7.38 6.70
C ALA A 59 -2.50 8.13 7.33
N LEU A 60 -1.27 7.93 6.83
CA LEU A 60 -0.10 8.66 7.31
C LEU A 60 -0.19 10.16 7.01
N ILE A 61 -0.69 10.54 5.82
CA ILE A 61 -0.90 11.95 5.48
C ILE A 61 -1.93 12.57 6.42
N THR A 62 -3.06 11.88 6.66
CA THR A 62 -4.08 12.34 7.59
C THR A 62 -3.55 12.48 9.02
N GLU A 63 -2.72 11.54 9.48
CA GLU A 63 -2.08 11.62 10.80
C GLU A 63 -1.08 12.79 10.88
N GLN A 64 -0.32 13.06 9.81
CA GLN A 64 0.58 14.21 9.76
C GLN A 64 -0.19 15.53 9.78
N GLU A 65 -1.25 15.65 9.00
CA GLU A 65 -2.13 16.83 8.99
C GLU A 65 -2.81 17.01 10.37
N ALA A 66 -3.29 15.93 10.97
CA ALA A 66 -3.89 15.91 12.30
C ALA A 66 -2.97 16.52 13.37
N ASN A 67 -1.69 16.13 13.38
CA ASN A 67 -0.70 16.60 14.33
C ASN A 67 -0.33 18.09 14.18
N THR A 68 -0.71 18.73 13.07
CA THR A 68 -0.52 20.18 12.90
C THR A 68 -1.66 21.02 13.48
N LEU A 69 -2.76 20.38 13.91
CA LEU A 69 -3.90 21.09 14.49
C LEU A 69 -3.62 21.48 15.95
N PRO A 70 -4.30 22.53 16.47
CA PRO A 70 -4.11 22.98 17.86
C PRO A 70 -4.44 21.90 18.92
N ASN A 71 -5.36 20.98 18.62
CA ASN A 71 -5.81 19.91 19.51
C ASN A 71 -5.90 18.57 18.73
N PRO A 72 -4.77 17.89 18.48
CA PRO A 72 -4.71 16.70 17.65
C PRO A 72 -5.49 15.51 18.26
N GLU A 73 -5.56 15.42 19.60
CA GLU A 73 -6.29 14.36 20.32
C GLU A 73 -7.81 14.35 20.06
N ALA A 74 -8.39 15.46 19.60
CA ALA A 74 -9.82 15.55 19.28
C ALA A 74 -10.21 14.74 18.03
N LEU A 75 -9.24 14.33 17.20
CA LEU A 75 -9.48 13.60 15.95
C LEU A 75 -9.74 12.09 16.13
N LEU A 76 -9.59 11.55 17.34
CA LEU A 76 -9.94 10.15 17.67
C LEU A 76 -11.39 9.76 17.29
N TRP A 77 -12.27 10.76 17.14
CA TRP A 77 -13.71 10.60 16.88
C TRP A 77 -14.16 11.14 15.52
N ALA A 78 -13.29 11.83 14.78
CA ALA A 78 -13.66 12.54 13.54
C ALA A 78 -13.96 11.57 12.38
N TRP A 79 -13.26 10.44 12.31
CA TRP A 79 -13.51 9.41 11.29
C TRP A 79 -14.86 8.70 11.49
N ALA A 80 -15.33 8.57 12.74
CA ALA A 80 -16.64 8.00 13.05
C ALA A 80 -17.81 8.95 12.68
N ALA A 81 -17.55 10.26 12.62
CA ALA A 81 -18.57 11.25 12.24
C ALA A 81 -18.78 11.37 10.73
N GLN A 82 -17.74 11.09 9.92
CA GLN A 82 -17.84 11.16 8.45
C GLN A 82 -18.45 9.91 7.79
N ALA A 83 -18.54 8.79 8.50
CA ALA A 83 -19.19 7.56 8.01
C ALA A 83 -20.74 7.59 8.12
N ARG A 84 -21.34 8.71 8.53
CA ARG A 84 -22.80 8.88 8.77
C ARG A 84 -23.47 9.97 7.92
N MET A 85 -22.79 10.52 6.91
CA MET A 85 -23.39 11.40 5.88
C MET A 85 -23.33 10.72 4.53
#